data_AF-A0A085W5R4-F1
#
_entry.id   AF-A0A085W5R4-F1
#
_cell.length_a   1.000
_cell.length_b   1.000
_cell.length_c   1.000
_cell.angle_alpha   90.00
_cell.angle_beta   90.00
_cell.angle_gamma   90.00
#
_symmetry.space_group_name_H-M   'P 1'
#
loop_
_entity.id
_entity.type
_entity.pdbx_description
1 polymer ?
#
loop_
_entity_poly.entity_id
_entity_poly.type
_entity_poly.pdbx_seq_one_letter_code
_entity_poly.pdbx_strand_id
1 'polypeptide(L)'
;MKHHIFPQAPDLAAWFQQQGLNIHQYTLLIPREVHIRIHLGGQRGGRWNEEWRHFTRGRLRATPEEIWQHAIKLIVKYDLTGASMVPY
;
A
#
# COMPACT_ATOMS: atom_id res chain seq x y z
N MET A 1 6.90 -2.24 -13.38
CA MET A 1 6.77 -0.93 -12.69
C MET A 1 6.98 -1.15 -11.20
N LYS A 2 7.68 -0.25 -10.48
CA LYS A 2 7.73 -0.29 -9.02
C LYS A 2 6.40 0.22 -8.46
N HIS A 3 5.80 -0.53 -7.53
CA HIS A 3 4.56 -0.19 -6.87
C HIS A 3 4.77 -0.26 -5.36
N HIS A 4 4.51 0.84 -4.64
CA HIS A 4 4.69 0.86 -3.19
C HIS A 4 3.57 0.08 -2.51
N ILE A 5 3.93 -0.84 -1.62
CA ILE A 5 2.96 -1.54 -0.77
C ILE A 5 2.26 -0.52 0.13
N PHE A 6 3.04 0.38 0.73
CA PHE A 6 2.56 1.49 1.54
C PHE A 6 2.51 2.78 0.70
N PRO A 7 1.32 3.39 0.47
CA PRO A 7 1.17 4.52 -0.43
C PRO A 7 2.06 5.73 -0.16
N GLN A 8 2.50 6.38 -1.25
CA GLN A 8 3.23 7.66 -1.23
C GLN A 8 2.32 8.89 -1.08
N ALA A 9 1.00 8.73 -1.01
CA ALA A 9 0.12 9.88 -0.83
C ALA A 9 0.44 10.56 0.51
N PRO A 10 0.57 11.91 0.56
CA PRO A 10 1.13 12.60 1.73
C PRO A 10 0.44 12.28 3.05
N ASP A 11 -0.88 12.15 3.05
CA ASP A 11 -1.71 11.78 4.21
C ASP A 11 -1.34 10.40 4.75
N LEU A 12 -1.22 9.42 3.85
CA LEU A 12 -0.91 8.03 4.21
C LEU A 12 0.57 7.86 4.56
N ALA A 13 1.47 8.47 3.80
CA ALA A 13 2.92 8.42 4.05
C ALA A 13 3.26 8.97 5.44
N ALA A 14 2.67 10.11 5.82
CA ALA A 14 2.83 10.68 7.16
C ALA A 14 2.30 9.73 8.25
N TRP A 15 1.16 9.07 8.00
CA TRP A 15 0.60 8.09 8.93
C TRP A 15 1.54 6.89 9.13
N PHE A 16 2.09 6.30 8.06
CA PHE A 16 3.04 5.18 8.18
C PHE A 16 4.33 5.58 8.90
N GLN A 17 4.83 6.78 8.64
CA GLN A 17 6.00 7.32 9.34
C GLN A 17 5.74 7.41 10.86
N GLN A 18 4.54 7.83 11.27
CA GLN A 18 4.16 7.85 12.69
C GLN A 18 4.09 6.45 13.31
N GLN A 19 3.81 5.41 12.50
CA GLN A 19 3.86 4.01 12.94
C GLN A 19 5.27 3.40 12.83
N GLY A 20 6.30 4.19 12.48
CA GLY A 20 7.69 3.73 12.38
C GLY A 20 8.04 2.98 11.09
N LEU A 21 7.22 3.08 10.04
CA LEU A 21 7.45 2.38 8.76
C LEU A 21 8.06 3.32 7.71
N ASN A 22 9.19 2.91 7.13
CA ASN A 22 9.77 3.56 5.95
C ASN A 22 9.17 2.97 4.67
N ILE A 23 8.25 3.69 4.04
CA ILE A 23 7.50 3.22 2.87
C ILE A 23 8.39 2.86 1.65
N HIS A 24 9.57 3.47 1.53
CA HIS A 24 10.47 3.26 0.39
C HIS A 24 11.18 1.90 0.43
N GLN A 25 11.17 1.21 1.57
CA GLN A 25 11.75 -0.14 1.69
C GLN A 25 10.85 -1.22 1.10
N TYR A 26 9.58 -0.91 0.82
CA TYR A 26 8.55 -1.90 0.52
C TYR A 26 7.86 -1.62 -0.82
N THR A 27 8.56 -1.95 -1.90
CA THR A 27 8.02 -1.89 -3.26
C THR A 27 7.94 -3.26 -3.91
N LEU A 28 6.90 -3.47 -4.72
CA LEU A 28 6.72 -4.65 -5.57
C LEU A 28 7.00 -4.29 -7.02
N LEU A 29 7.68 -5.18 -7.73
CA LEU A 29 7.73 -5.14 -9.19
C LEU A 29 6.51 -5.84 -9.76
N ILE A 30 5.65 -5.07 -10.42
CA ILE A 30 4.41 -5.57 -11.04
C ILE A 30 4.31 -5.14 -12.51
N PRO A 31 3.60 -5.88 -13.36
CA PRO A 31 3.30 -5.47 -14.73
C PRO A 31 2.58 -4.12 -14.78
N ARG A 32 2.75 -3.38 -15.87
CA ARG A 32 2.19 -2.02 -16.01
C ARG A 32 0.66 -2.04 -16.00
N GLU A 33 0.04 -3.01 -16.67
CA GLU A 33 -1.41 -3.15 -16.68
C GLU A 33 -1.98 -3.43 -15.28
N VAL A 34 -1.28 -4.23 -14.46
CA VAL A 34 -1.65 -4.49 -13.06
C VAL A 34 -1.54 -3.22 -12.23
N HIS A 35 -0.44 -2.48 -12.37
CA HIS A 35 -0.24 -1.19 -11.70
C HIS A 35 -1.37 -0.20 -12.03
N ILE A 36 -1.74 -0.08 -13.30
CA ILE A 36 -2.84 0.78 -13.74
C ILE A 36 -4.15 0.30 -13.10
N ARG A 37 -4.51 -0.97 -13.25
CA ARG A 37 -5.76 -1.55 -12.73
C ARG A 37 -5.97 -1.26 -11.24
N ILE A 38 -4.91 -1.34 -10.45
CA ILE A 38 -4.92 -1.12 -8.99
C ILE A 38 -5.11 0.37 -8.63
N HIS A 39 -4.64 1.26 -9.50
CA HIS A 39 -4.81 2.71 -9.37
C HIS A 39 -5.97 3.30 -10.20
N LEU A 40 -6.77 2.46 -10.88
CA LEU A 40 -7.99 2.88 -11.56
C LEU A 40 -9.17 2.97 -10.59
N GLY A 41 -10.01 3.98 -10.79
CA GLY A 41 -11.23 4.24 -10.01
C GLY A 41 -10.95 4.72 -8.59
N GLY A 42 -11.90 5.45 -7.98
CA GLY A 42 -11.71 6.07 -6.66
C GLY A 42 -11.02 7.45 -6.72
N GLN A 43 -10.61 7.97 -5.55
CA GLN A 43 -9.92 9.26 -5.45
C GLN A 43 -8.44 9.17 -5.88
N ARG A 44 -7.64 10.22 -5.63
CA ARG A 44 -6.20 10.24 -5.96
C ARG A 44 -5.46 9.03 -5.38
N GLY A 45 -4.77 8.31 -6.26
CA GLY A 45 -4.08 7.04 -5.98
C GLY A 45 -4.96 5.80 -6.12
N GLY A 46 -6.18 5.99 -6.61
CA GLY A 46 -7.12 4.93 -6.96
C GLY A 46 -7.57 4.06 -5.80
N ARG A 47 -8.11 2.89 -6.15
CA ARG A 47 -8.62 1.89 -5.20
C ARG A 47 -7.59 1.47 -4.15
N TRP A 48 -6.32 1.34 -4.52
CA TRP A 48 -5.26 1.01 -3.56
C TRP A 48 -5.17 2.01 -2.41
N ASN A 49 -5.10 3.31 -2.72
CA ASN A 49 -5.04 4.32 -1.68
C ASN A 49 -6.35 4.42 -0.90
N GLU A 50 -7.49 4.16 -1.54
CA GLU A 50 -8.78 4.11 -0.88
C GLU A 50 -8.84 3.02 0.20
N GLU A 51 -8.40 1.80 -0.09
CA GLU A 51 -8.29 0.72 0.90
C GLU A 51 -7.43 1.13 2.10
N TRP A 52 -6.26 1.74 1.83
CA TRP A 52 -5.39 2.25 2.89
C TRP A 52 -6.02 3.39 3.68
N ARG A 53 -6.77 4.31 3.07
CA ARG A 53 -7.52 5.34 3.80
C ARG A 53 -8.62 4.74 4.65
N HIS A 54 -9.31 3.70 4.17
CA HIS A 54 -10.29 2.98 4.98
C HIS A 54 -9.63 2.28 6.17
N PHE A 55 -8.45 1.68 5.97
CA PHE A 55 -7.72 1.04 7.05
C PHE A 55 -7.23 2.05 8.11
N THR A 56 -6.63 3.16 7.70
CA THR A 56 -6.04 4.14 8.62
C THR A 56 -7.09 4.98 9.36
N ARG A 57 -8.31 5.09 8.83
CA ARG A 57 -9.40 5.87 9.45
C ARG A 57 -9.68 5.38 10.88
N GLY A 58 -9.45 6.26 11.85
CA GLY A 58 -9.68 5.99 13.27
C GLY A 58 -8.62 5.11 13.95
N ARG A 59 -7.59 4.66 13.22
CA ARG A 59 -6.49 3.85 13.76
C ARG A 59 -5.26 4.71 14.01
N LEU A 60 -5.14 5.28 15.21
CA LEU A 60 -3.99 6.12 15.57
C LEU A 60 -2.76 5.33 16.04
N ARG A 61 -2.94 4.07 16.46
CA ARG A 61 -1.91 3.24 17.09
C ARG A 61 -1.93 1.80 16.55
N ALA A 62 -2.08 1.64 15.24
CA ALA A 62 -2.05 0.31 14.64
C ALA A 62 -0.66 -0.30 14.79
N THR A 63 -0.56 -1.55 15.22
CA THR A 63 0.76 -2.19 15.36
C THR A 63 1.35 -2.51 13.98
N PRO A 64 2.68 -2.66 13.86
CA PRO A 64 3.30 -3.11 12.62
C PRO A 64 2.69 -4.40 12.08
N GLU A 65 2.34 -5.35 12.97
CA GLU A 65 1.69 -6.60 12.59
C GLU A 65 0.32 -6.36 11.96
N GLU A 66 -0.52 -5.50 12.53
CA GLU A 66 -1.84 -5.17 11.97
C GLU A 66 -1.73 -4.53 10.58
N ILE A 67 -0.74 -3.65 10.41
CA ILE A 67 -0.44 -2.99 9.13
C ILE A 67 -0.02 -4.01 8.08
N TRP A 68 0.88 -4.93 8.44
CA TRP A 68 1.32 -6.01 7.55
C TRP A 68 0.21 -6.99 7.22
N GLN A 69 -0.64 -7.33 8.19
CA GLN A 69 -1.82 -8.16 7.94
C GLN A 69 -2.76 -7.50 6.93
N HIS A 70 -2.95 -6.18 7.01
CA HIS A 70 -3.72 -5.47 5.99
C HIS A 70 -3.01 -5.47 4.63
N ALA A 71 -1.71 -5.23 4.59
CA ALA A 71 -0.92 -5.29 3.35
C ALA A 71 -1.04 -6.66 2.66
N ILE A 72 -0.90 -7.76 3.40
CA ILE A 72 -1.05 -9.13 2.88
C ILE A 72 -2.46 -9.35 2.32
N LYS A 73 -3.50 -8.88 3.04
CA LYS A 73 -4.88 -8.96 2.54
C LYS A 73 -5.04 -8.23 1.19
N LEU A 74 -4.43 -7.06 1.02
CA LEU A 74 -4.47 -6.35 -0.26
C LEU A 74 -3.65 -7.05 -1.35
N ILE A 75 -2.47 -7.58 -1.02
CA ILE A 75 -1.65 -8.36 -1.95
C ILE A 75 -2.44 -9.56 -2.50
N VAL A 76 -3.16 -10.28 -1.64
CA VAL A 76 -4.03 -11.39 -2.07
C VAL A 76 -5.24 -10.87 -2.87
N LYS A 77 -5.93 -9.84 -2.37
CA LYS A 77 -7.13 -9.26 -3.01
C LYS A 77 -6.87 -8.79 -4.44
N TYR A 78 -5.69 -8.23 -4.71
CA TYR A 78 -5.31 -7.70 -6.02
C TYR A 78 -4.45 -8.66 -6.86
N ASP A 79 -4.28 -9.90 -6.40
CA ASP A 79 -3.53 -10.96 -7.08
C ASP A 79 -2.06 -10.59 -7.35
N LEU A 80 -1.35 -10.21 -6.28
CA LEU A 80 0.05 -9.77 -6.30
C LEU A 80 1.03 -10.77 -5.66
N THR A 81 0.59 -11.99 -5.36
CA THR A 81 1.35 -12.97 -4.57
C THR A 81 2.66 -13.44 -5.23
N GLY A 82 2.76 -13.36 -6.55
CA GLY A 82 3.99 -13.68 -7.31
C GLY A 82 4.94 -12.50 -7.54
N ALA A 83 4.63 -11.31 -7.03
CA ALA A 83 5.46 -10.12 -7.28
C ALA A 83 6.75 -10.15 -6.45
N SER A 84 7.86 -9.74 -7.06
CA SER A 84 9.13 -9.61 -6.35
C SER A 84 9.19 -8.31 -5.56
N MET A 85 9.58 -8.39 -4.28
CA MET A 85 9.86 -7.22 -3.46
C MET A 85 11.25 -6.67 -3.79
N VAL A 86 11.33 -5.36 -3.99
CA VAL A 86 12.56 -4.61 -4.24
C VAL A 86 12.55 -3.33 -3.39
N PRO A 87 13.72 -2.78 -3.03
CA PRO A 87 13.79 -1.42 -2.49
C PRO A 87 13.49 -0.39 -3.59
N TYR A 88 12.91 0.75 -3.20
CA TYR A 88 12.68 1.87 -4.11
C TYR A 88 13.95 2.67 -4.36
#